data_AF-E4LI56-F1
#
_entry.id   AF-E4LI56-F1
#
_cell.length_a   1.000
_cell.length_b   1.000
_cell.length_c   1.000
_cell.angle_alpha   90.00
_cell.angle_beta   90.00
_cell.angle_gamma   90.00
#
_symmetry.space_group_name_H-M   'P 1'
#
loop_
_entity.id
_entity.type
_entity.pdbx_description
1 polymer ?
#
loop_
_entity_poly.entity_id
_entity_poly.type
_entity_poly.pdbx_seq_one_letter_code
_entity_poly.pdbx_strand_id
1 'polypeptide(L)'
;MGRRAGHKERAEETGMILAELAAGLPIIVLLLTFLMVAVLWSRQNYERQIADAELRQEMQSAFARIVESALLSDRIEPHFQGGYEMQRNIETGRMQTRYWVDAGRLVVNYASFPMTGSFAGAGVHISELSIEQEDAVPLYHIRMTGESVVTGHTYTLETRVYLKGQGDVR
;
A
#
# COMPACT_ATOMS: atom_id res chain seq x y z
N MET A 1 -81.72 -8.30 1.83
CA MET A 1 -80.75 -8.01 0.74
C MET A 1 -79.57 -7.27 1.36
N GLY A 2 -78.38 -7.87 1.46
CA GLY A 2 -77.24 -7.20 2.15
C GLY A 2 -75.92 -7.97 2.17
N ARG A 3 -75.94 -9.31 2.03
CA ARG A 3 -74.71 -10.13 2.04
C ARG A 3 -73.87 -10.08 0.76
N ARG A 4 -74.40 -9.60 -0.37
CA ARG A 4 -73.67 -9.53 -1.66
C ARG A 4 -72.87 -8.22 -1.85
N ALA A 5 -73.29 -7.12 -1.21
CA ALA A 5 -72.62 -5.82 -1.36
C ALA A 5 -71.26 -5.79 -0.63
N GLY A 6 -71.22 -6.21 0.64
CA GLY A 6 -69.97 -6.23 1.42
C GLY A 6 -68.93 -7.26 0.97
N HIS A 7 -69.29 -8.22 0.09
CA HIS A 7 -68.31 -9.13 -0.51
C HIS A 7 -67.64 -8.50 -1.75
N LYS A 8 -68.35 -7.60 -2.45
CA LYS A 8 -67.85 -6.89 -3.63
C LYS A 8 -66.91 -5.76 -3.23
N GLU A 9 -67.26 -4.99 -2.19
CA GLU A 9 -66.39 -3.94 -1.62
C GLU A 9 -65.09 -4.54 -1.06
N ARG A 10 -65.16 -5.64 -0.30
CA ARG A 10 -63.93 -6.33 0.18
C ARG A 10 -63.05 -6.86 -0.95
N ALA A 11 -63.64 -7.31 -2.06
CA ALA A 11 -62.90 -7.79 -3.22
C ALA A 11 -62.22 -6.64 -3.97
N GLU A 12 -62.87 -5.47 -4.07
CA GLU A 12 -62.29 -4.24 -4.63
C GLU A 12 -61.15 -3.69 -3.76
N GLU A 13 -61.34 -3.60 -2.43
CA GLU A 13 -60.30 -3.18 -1.50
C GLU A 13 -59.08 -4.12 -1.54
N THR A 14 -59.32 -5.44 -1.58
CA THR A 14 -58.23 -6.43 -1.68
C THR A 14 -57.52 -6.34 -3.03
N GLY A 15 -58.24 -6.09 -4.12
CA GLY A 15 -57.66 -5.90 -5.45
C GLY A 15 -56.80 -4.64 -5.56
N MET A 16 -57.22 -3.55 -4.91
CA MET A 16 -56.45 -2.31 -4.84
C MET A 16 -55.16 -2.49 -4.04
N ILE A 17 -55.22 -3.16 -2.88
CA ILE A 17 -54.05 -3.46 -2.06
C ILE A 17 -53.08 -4.40 -2.80
N LEU A 18 -53.60 -5.40 -3.52
CA LEU A 18 -52.77 -6.31 -4.34
C LEU A 18 -52.10 -5.59 -5.51
N ALA A 19 -52.79 -4.63 -6.15
CA ALA A 19 -52.22 -3.83 -7.24
C ALA A 19 -51.14 -2.86 -6.73
N GLU A 20 -51.35 -2.26 -5.55
CA GLU A 20 -50.36 -1.39 -4.91
C GLU A 20 -49.12 -2.16 -4.47
N LEU A 21 -49.30 -3.36 -3.89
CA LEU A 21 -48.20 -4.29 -3.62
C LEU A 21 -47.48 -4.75 -4.89
N ALA A 22 -48.22 -5.06 -5.96
CA ALA A 22 -47.63 -5.47 -7.24
C ALA A 22 -46.79 -4.34 -7.88
N ALA A 23 -47.14 -3.07 -7.64
CA ALA A 23 -46.37 -1.92 -8.12
C ALA A 23 -45.20 -1.55 -7.20
N GLY A 24 -45.37 -1.63 -5.87
CA GLY A 24 -44.36 -1.24 -4.89
C GLY A 24 -43.28 -2.29 -4.62
N LEU A 25 -43.64 -3.58 -4.62
CA LEU A 25 -42.72 -4.69 -4.34
C LEU A 25 -41.54 -4.74 -5.34
N PRO A 26 -41.74 -4.59 -6.66
CA PRO A 26 -40.62 -4.56 -7.61
C PRO A 26 -39.66 -3.40 -7.36
N ILE A 27 -40.17 -2.22 -6.97
CA ILE A 27 -39.35 -1.05 -6.66
C ILE A 27 -38.48 -1.33 -5.44
N ILE A 28 -39.06 -1.89 -4.39
CA ILE A 28 -38.32 -2.26 -3.17
C ILE A 28 -37.25 -3.31 -3.49
N VAL A 29 -37.59 -4.34 -4.26
CA VAL A 29 -36.65 -5.38 -4.66
C VAL A 29 -35.50 -4.81 -5.50
N LEU A 30 -35.78 -3.90 -6.43
CA LEU A 30 -34.76 -3.21 -7.22
C LEU A 30 -33.83 -2.38 -6.33
N LEU A 31 -34.37 -1.61 -5.38
CA LEU A 31 -33.57 -0.81 -4.45
C LEU A 31 -32.68 -1.67 -3.56
N LEU A 32 -33.20 -2.78 -3.03
CA LEU A 32 -32.43 -3.72 -2.22
C LEU A 32 -31.33 -4.40 -3.04
N THR A 33 -31.63 -4.77 -4.28
CA THR A 33 -30.65 -5.35 -5.20
C THR A 33 -29.54 -4.35 -5.51
N PHE A 34 -29.91 -3.10 -5.82
CA PHE A 34 -28.95 -2.03 -6.07
C PHE A 34 -28.07 -1.78 -4.84
N LEU A 35 -28.66 -1.71 -3.64
CA LEU A 35 -27.91 -1.53 -2.40
C LEU A 35 -26.94 -2.68 -2.14
N MET A 36 -27.38 -3.92 -2.34
CA MET A 36 -26.54 -5.10 -2.17
C MET A 36 -25.35 -5.08 -3.14
N VAL A 37 -25.58 -4.77 -4.41
CA VAL A 37 -24.52 -4.63 -5.42
C VAL A 37 -23.56 -3.50 -5.04
N ALA A 38 -24.09 -2.33 -4.64
CA ALA A 38 -23.29 -1.18 -4.26
C ALA A 38 -22.37 -1.50 -3.05
N VAL A 39 -22.88 -2.21 -2.04
CA VAL A 39 -22.09 -2.60 -0.86
C VAL A 39 -20.99 -3.59 -1.22
N LEU A 40 -21.30 -4.63 -2.00
CA LEU A 40 -20.31 -5.62 -2.42
C LEU A 40 -19.20 -4.98 -3.27
N TRP A 41 -19.60 -4.12 -4.20
CA TRP A 41 -18.67 -3.39 -5.06
C TRP A 41 -17.82 -2.39 -4.28
N SER A 42 -18.43 -1.65 -3.34
CA SER A 42 -17.73 -0.72 -2.46
C SER A 42 -16.69 -1.44 -1.61
N ARG A 43 -17.04 -2.59 -1.03
CA ARG A 43 -16.11 -3.38 -0.22
C ARG A 43 -14.91 -3.85 -1.03
N GLN A 44 -15.15 -4.44 -2.19
CA GLN A 44 -14.06 -4.92 -3.05
C GLN A 44 -13.14 -3.79 -3.51
N ASN A 45 -13.71 -2.62 -3.81
CA ASN A 45 -12.93 -1.45 -4.20
C ASN A 45 -12.18 -0.83 -3.00
N TYR A 46 -12.75 -0.90 -1.80
CA TYR A 46 -12.13 -0.41 -0.57
C TYR A 46 -10.88 -1.23 -0.20
N GLU A 47 -10.97 -2.56 -0.28
CA GLU A 47 -9.83 -3.46 0.02
C GLU A 47 -8.65 -3.20 -0.94
N ARG A 48 -8.92 -2.99 -2.24
CA ARG A 48 -7.88 -2.66 -3.24
C ARG A 48 -7.22 -1.31 -2.97
N GLN A 49 -8.01 -0.29 -2.64
CA GLN A 49 -7.48 1.05 -2.37
C GLN A 49 -6.61 1.08 -1.11
N ILE A 50 -6.98 0.33 -0.06
CA ILE A 50 -6.16 0.22 1.15
C ILE A 50 -4.81 -0.44 0.82
N ALA A 51 -4.83 -1.54 0.08
CA ALA A 51 -3.60 -2.25 -0.28
C ALA A 51 -2.62 -1.37 -1.07
N ASP A 52 -3.13 -0.56 -2.01
CA ASP A 52 -2.29 0.38 -2.77
C ASP A 52 -1.79 1.55 -1.91
N ALA A 53 -2.60 2.02 -0.95
CA ALA A 53 -2.19 3.05 -0.01
C ALA A 53 -1.09 2.54 0.94
N GLU A 54 -1.25 1.32 1.45
CA GLU A 54 -0.26 0.63 2.29
C GLU A 54 1.06 0.42 1.52
N LEU A 55 0.99 -0.03 0.26
CA LEU A 55 2.15 -0.13 -0.63
C LEU A 55 2.90 1.20 -0.71
N ARG A 56 2.21 2.29 -1.03
CA ARG A 56 2.84 3.61 -1.12
C ARG A 56 3.43 4.07 0.20
N GLN A 57 2.72 3.86 1.31
CA GLN A 57 3.15 4.30 2.63
C GLN A 57 4.40 3.55 3.11
N GLU A 58 4.40 2.21 3.03
CA GLU A 58 5.57 1.42 3.43
C GLU A 58 6.76 1.73 2.53
N MET A 59 6.55 1.82 1.21
CA MET A 59 7.60 2.19 0.26
C MET A 59 8.19 3.56 0.56
N GLN A 60 7.36 4.58 0.79
CA GLN A 60 7.83 5.94 1.10
C GLN A 60 8.58 6.00 2.44
N SER A 61 8.07 5.31 3.48
CA SER A 61 8.73 5.28 4.79
C SER A 61 10.09 4.60 4.73
N ALA A 62 10.15 3.41 4.11
CA ALA A 62 11.38 2.66 3.90
C ALA A 62 12.38 3.45 3.05
N PHE A 63 11.94 4.03 1.94
CA PHE A 63 12.79 4.80 1.05
C PHE A 63 13.33 6.05 1.73
N ALA A 64 12.49 6.78 2.46
CA ALA A 64 12.92 7.95 3.22
C ALA A 64 14.01 7.59 4.24
N ARG A 65 13.91 6.43 4.89
CA ARG A 65 14.94 5.95 5.83
C ARG A 65 16.27 5.62 5.14
N ILE A 66 16.22 4.97 3.98
CA ILE A 66 17.42 4.69 3.16
C ILE A 66 18.07 6.00 2.73
N VAL A 67 17.28 6.95 2.21
CA VAL A 67 17.77 8.26 1.75
C VAL A 67 18.33 9.09 2.91
N GLU A 68 17.68 9.12 4.06
CA GLU A 68 18.20 9.77 5.28
C GLU A 68 19.54 9.17 5.68
N SER A 69 19.67 7.84 5.66
CA SER A 69 20.91 7.15 5.98
C SER A 69 22.00 7.47 4.96
N ALA A 70 21.67 7.53 3.68
CA ALA A 70 22.59 7.89 2.61
C ALA A 70 23.09 9.34 2.79
N LEU A 71 22.21 10.30 3.03
CA LEU A 71 22.56 11.71 3.25
C LEU A 71 23.49 11.92 4.46
N LEU A 72 23.36 11.08 5.49
CA LEU A 72 24.19 11.14 6.69
C LEU A 72 25.48 10.33 6.59
N SER A 73 25.68 9.59 5.50
CA SER A 73 26.83 8.69 5.33
C SER A 73 27.95 9.36 4.57
N ASP A 74 29.18 8.99 4.92
CA ASP A 74 30.38 9.40 4.21
C ASP A 74 30.71 8.43 3.08
N ARG A 75 30.24 7.18 3.19
CA ARG A 75 30.48 6.12 2.22
C ARG A 75 29.33 5.12 2.17
N ILE A 76 29.04 4.64 0.96
CA ILE A 76 28.14 3.52 0.70
C ILE A 76 28.95 2.42 0.01
N GLU A 77 28.91 1.19 0.53
CA GLU A 77 29.58 0.02 -0.05
C GLU A 77 28.56 -1.11 -0.25
N PRO A 78 28.71 -1.96 -1.29
CA PRO A 78 27.92 -3.18 -1.40
C PRO A 78 28.26 -4.15 -0.26
N HIS A 79 27.26 -4.88 0.25
CA HIS A 79 27.38 -5.82 1.37
C HIS A 79 27.13 -7.28 0.94
N PHE A 80 27.60 -8.25 1.73
CA PHE A 80 27.70 -9.67 1.35
C PHE A 80 26.38 -10.40 1.00
N GLN A 81 25.21 -9.77 1.23
CA GLN A 81 23.89 -10.32 0.91
C GLN A 81 23.22 -9.61 -0.28
N GLY A 82 24.00 -8.98 -1.17
CA GLY A 82 23.44 -8.14 -2.23
C GLY A 82 22.77 -6.87 -1.69
N GLY A 83 23.11 -6.51 -0.45
CA GLY A 83 22.64 -5.32 0.23
C GLY A 83 23.63 -4.16 0.14
N TYR A 84 23.35 -3.10 0.89
CA TYR A 84 24.17 -1.90 0.96
C TYR A 84 24.53 -1.60 2.40
N GLU A 85 25.80 -1.27 2.62
CA GLU A 85 26.34 -0.82 3.88
C GLU A 85 26.64 0.66 3.80
N MET A 86 26.05 1.42 4.70
CA MET A 86 26.18 2.86 4.80
C MET A 86 27.00 3.19 6.05
N GLN A 87 28.16 3.81 5.84
CA GLN A 87 29.13 4.10 6.90
C GLN A 87 29.13 5.59 7.23
N ARG A 88 29.08 5.89 8.53
CA ARG A 88 29.18 7.24 9.07
C ARG A 88 30.33 7.33 10.07
N ASN A 89 31.21 8.30 9.86
CA ASN A 89 32.37 8.61 10.68
C ASN A 89 32.08 9.86 11.50
N ILE A 90 31.54 9.68 12.70
CA ILE A 90 31.28 10.78 13.64
C ILE A 90 32.56 11.08 14.45
N GLU A 91 33.72 11.13 13.79
CA GLU A 91 35.04 11.39 14.39
C GLU A 91 35.70 10.19 15.12
N THR A 92 35.62 8.98 14.54
CA THR A 92 36.30 7.69 14.91
C THR A 92 35.44 6.60 15.57
N GLY A 93 34.22 6.88 16.00
CA GLY A 93 33.22 5.87 16.38
C GLY A 93 32.31 5.50 15.20
N ARG A 94 32.79 4.64 14.30
CA ARG A 94 32.07 4.24 13.06
C ARG A 94 30.67 3.69 13.37
N MET A 95 29.64 4.34 12.87
CA MET A 95 28.29 3.79 12.81
C MET A 95 28.06 3.17 11.43
N GLN A 96 27.55 1.94 11.41
CA GLN A 96 27.25 1.20 10.19
C GLN A 96 25.76 0.87 10.17
N THR A 97 25.10 1.27 9.09
CA THR A 97 23.72 0.87 8.81
C THR A 97 23.72 -0.01 7.58
N ARG A 98 23.19 -1.23 7.71
CA ARG A 98 23.12 -2.19 6.62
C ARG A 98 21.69 -2.38 6.17
N TYR A 99 21.48 -2.36 4.86
CA TYR A 99 20.20 -2.58 4.21
C TYR A 99 20.31 -3.77 3.29
N TRP A 100 19.36 -4.68 3.33
CA TRP A 100 19.25 -5.75 2.33
C TRP A 100 17.80 -6.20 2.20
N VAL A 101 17.52 -6.89 1.10
CA VAL A 101 16.22 -7.52 0.87
C VAL A 101 16.34 -8.98 1.28
N ASP A 102 15.52 -9.42 2.25
CA ASP A 102 15.41 -10.81 2.68
C ASP A 102 13.97 -11.29 2.52
N ALA A 103 13.79 -12.39 1.78
CA ALA A 103 12.47 -12.93 1.43
C ALA A 103 11.47 -11.86 0.93
N GLY A 104 11.96 -10.90 0.12
CA GLY A 104 11.13 -9.82 -0.42
C GLY A 104 10.79 -8.71 0.57
N ARG A 105 11.48 -8.62 1.70
CA ARG A 105 11.26 -7.56 2.70
C ARG A 105 12.55 -6.80 2.94
N LEU A 106 12.45 -5.49 3.12
CA LEU A 106 13.61 -4.67 3.42
C LEU A 106 13.98 -4.80 4.90
N VAL A 107 15.22 -5.17 5.18
CA VAL A 107 15.76 -5.34 6.53
C VAL A 107 16.80 -4.25 6.79
N VAL A 108 16.84 -3.72 8.02
CA VAL A 108 17.87 -2.78 8.48
C VAL A 108 18.66 -3.38 9.63
N ASN A 109 19.98 -3.48 9.48
CA ASN A 109 20.89 -4.10 10.45
C ASN A 109 20.42 -5.50 10.88
N TYR A 110 21.03 -6.08 11.93
CA TYR A 110 20.54 -7.33 12.52
C TYR A 110 19.20 -7.18 13.27
N ALA A 111 18.34 -6.22 12.90
CA ALA A 111 17.03 -6.10 13.50
C ALA A 111 16.24 -7.39 13.25
N SER A 112 15.65 -7.92 14.32
CA SER A 112 14.82 -9.13 14.27
C SER A 112 13.48 -8.92 13.54
N PHE A 113 13.20 -7.71 13.03
CA PHE A 113 11.97 -7.36 12.33
C PHE A 113 12.27 -6.55 11.05
N PRO A 114 11.64 -6.90 9.92
CA PRO A 114 11.83 -6.17 8.67
C PRO A 114 11.13 -4.80 8.72
N MET A 115 11.71 -3.81 8.03
CA MET A 115 11.12 -2.46 7.91
C MET A 115 9.86 -2.43 7.04
N THR A 116 9.69 -3.40 6.15
CA THR A 116 8.49 -3.61 5.34
C THR A 116 7.92 -5.01 5.57
N GLY A 117 6.63 -5.21 5.34
CA GLY A 117 6.06 -6.58 5.41
C GLY A 117 6.03 -7.19 6.82
N SER A 118 5.89 -6.38 7.87
CA SER A 118 5.93 -6.80 9.29
C SER A 118 4.61 -7.38 9.82
N PHE A 119 3.53 -7.37 9.05
CA PHE A 119 2.22 -7.91 9.44
C PHE A 119 1.76 -9.00 8.48
N ALA A 120 0.96 -9.96 8.98
CA ALA A 120 0.45 -11.12 8.24
C ALA A 120 -0.54 -10.81 7.08
N GLY A 121 -0.59 -9.55 6.65
CA GLY A 121 -1.27 -9.08 5.45
C GLY A 121 -0.57 -7.85 4.82
N ALA A 122 0.62 -7.48 5.32
CA ALA A 122 1.40 -6.37 4.79
C ALA A 122 1.88 -6.75 3.40
N GLY A 123 1.19 -6.18 2.42
CA GLY A 123 1.23 -6.67 1.07
C GLY A 123 2.47 -6.27 0.30
N VAL A 124 3.53 -5.76 0.92
CA VAL A 124 4.64 -5.17 0.17
C VAL A 124 5.78 -6.17 0.00
N HIS A 125 5.97 -6.59 -1.24
CA HIS A 125 7.12 -7.36 -1.69
C HIS A 125 8.12 -6.41 -2.36
N ILE A 126 9.30 -6.24 -1.78
CA ILE A 126 10.40 -5.50 -2.39
C ILE A 126 11.05 -6.39 -3.43
N SER A 127 10.83 -6.06 -4.71
CA SER A 127 11.38 -6.79 -5.84
C SER A 127 12.75 -6.29 -6.26
N GLU A 128 13.07 -5.02 -5.97
CA GLU A 128 14.32 -4.40 -6.36
C GLU A 128 14.75 -3.34 -5.34
N LEU A 129 16.04 -3.34 -5.01
CA LEU A 129 16.73 -2.24 -4.35
C LEU A 129 18.08 -2.07 -5.03
N SER A 130 18.37 -0.88 -5.54
CA SER A 130 19.68 -0.54 -6.09
C SER A 130 20.17 0.81 -5.57
N ILE A 131 21.47 0.89 -5.30
CA ILE A 131 22.20 2.10 -4.96
C ILE A 131 23.48 2.09 -5.78
N GLU A 132 23.53 2.93 -6.80
CA GLU A 132 24.59 2.97 -7.79
C GLU A 132 25.29 4.33 -7.77
N GLN A 133 26.61 4.34 -7.89
CA GLN A 133 27.37 5.58 -8.06
C GLN A 133 27.34 5.97 -9.54
N GLU A 134 26.82 7.17 -9.86
CA GLU A 134 26.66 7.62 -11.24
C GLU A 134 27.95 8.27 -11.81
N ASP A 135 28.78 8.92 -10.98
CA ASP A 135 29.92 9.74 -11.43
C ASP A 135 31.11 9.79 -10.44
N ALA A 136 32.18 10.53 -10.81
CA ALA A 136 33.39 10.74 -10.01
C ALA A 136 33.20 11.65 -8.76
N VAL A 137 32.09 12.37 -8.70
CA VAL A 137 31.60 13.11 -7.51
C VAL A 137 30.77 12.11 -6.69
N PRO A 138 30.64 12.19 -5.34
CA PRO A 138 29.89 11.20 -4.58
C PRO A 138 28.36 11.33 -4.76
N LEU A 139 27.89 11.17 -6.00
CA LEU A 139 26.50 11.15 -6.44
C LEU A 139 26.04 9.70 -6.56
N TYR A 140 25.01 9.35 -5.82
CA TYR A 140 24.43 8.02 -5.79
C TYR A 140 22.97 8.07 -6.25
N HIS A 141 22.61 7.22 -7.19
CA HIS A 141 21.26 6.96 -7.61
C HIS A 141 20.69 5.81 -6.77
N ILE A 142 19.63 6.09 -6.01
CA ILE A 142 18.92 5.13 -5.16
C ILE A 142 17.59 4.84 -5.82
N ARG A 143 17.30 3.57 -6.09
CA ARG A 143 16.05 3.08 -6.67
C ARG A 143 15.52 1.93 -5.84
N MET A 144 14.22 1.93 -5.60
CA MET A 144 13.53 0.85 -4.88
C MET A 144 12.18 0.56 -5.54
N THR A 145 11.93 -0.69 -5.84
CA THR A 145 10.67 -1.16 -6.43
C THR A 145 9.99 -2.14 -5.48
N GLY A 146 8.70 -1.90 -5.24
CA GLY A 146 7.85 -2.77 -4.43
C GLY A 146 6.58 -3.13 -5.17
N GLU A 147 6.03 -4.30 -4.85
CA GLU A 147 4.79 -4.85 -5.40
C GLU A 147 3.81 -5.15 -4.27
N SER A 148 2.54 -4.83 -4.50
CA SER A 148 1.44 -5.27 -3.63
C SER A 148 1.09 -6.74 -3.93
N VAL A 149 1.25 -7.65 -2.98
CA VAL A 149 0.82 -9.06 -3.09
C VAL A 149 -0.71 -9.21 -3.14
N VAL A 150 -1.46 -8.14 -2.82
CA VAL A 150 -2.93 -8.12 -2.83
C VAL A 150 -3.47 -7.67 -4.19
N THR A 151 -2.90 -6.60 -4.75
CA THR A 151 -3.37 -5.99 -6.02
C THR A 151 -2.48 -6.33 -7.22
N GLY A 152 -1.26 -6.81 -7.00
CA GLY A 152 -0.22 -6.99 -8.03
C GLY A 152 0.36 -5.66 -8.54
N HIS A 153 -0.06 -4.52 -7.98
CA HIS A 153 0.41 -3.22 -8.43
C HIS A 153 1.85 -2.98 -7.98
N THR A 154 2.64 -2.41 -8.87
CA THR A 154 4.05 -2.06 -8.63
C THR A 154 4.19 -0.56 -8.37
N TYR A 155 5.07 -0.20 -7.46
CA TYR A 155 5.45 1.17 -7.16
C TYR A 155 6.97 1.29 -7.09
N THR A 156 7.53 2.24 -7.83
CA THR A 156 8.97 2.51 -7.86
C THR A 156 9.23 3.91 -7.32
N LEU A 157 10.22 4.02 -6.44
CA LEU A 157 10.77 5.27 -5.95
C LEU A 157 12.23 5.37 -6.40
N GLU A 158 12.62 6.56 -6.85
CA GLU A 158 13.99 6.85 -7.26
C GLU A 158 14.39 8.25 -6.81
N THR A 159 15.66 8.42 -6.45
CA THR A 159 16.25 9.72 -6.13
C THR A 159 17.75 9.69 -6.30
N ARG A 160 18.35 10.88 -6.39
CA ARG A 160 19.79 11.07 -6.42
C ARG A 160 20.25 11.79 -5.16
N VAL A 161 21.30 11.28 -4.53
CA VAL A 161 21.84 11.79 -3.27
C VAL A 161 23.33 12.09 -3.42
N TYR A 162 23.74 13.29 -2.99
CA TYR A 162 25.15 13.61 -2.78
C TYR A 162 25.55 13.24 -1.35
N LEU A 163 26.62 12.46 -1.19
CA LEU A 163 27.14 12.16 0.15
C LEU A 163 27.89 13.35 0.74
N LYS A 164 27.82 13.46 2.07
CA LYS A 164 28.54 14.48 2.83
C LYS A 164 30.00 14.07 3.01
N GLY A 165 30.83 14.23 1.98
CA GLY A 165 32.26 14.45 2.20
C GLY A 165 33.26 13.77 1.26
N GLN A 166 33.90 14.61 0.44
CA GLN A 166 35.37 14.64 0.36
C GLN A 166 35.94 16.05 0.03
N GLY A 167 35.15 17.13 0.18
CA GLY A 167 35.50 18.46 -0.37
C GLY A 167 35.40 19.67 0.58
N ASP A 168 34.91 19.53 1.81
CA ASP A 168 34.61 20.69 2.69
C ASP A 168 35.71 20.98 3.74
N VAL A 169 36.96 20.70 3.37
CA VAL A 169 38.14 21.17 4.12
C VAL A 169 39.06 21.89 3.13
N ARG A 170 38.89 23.20 2.99
CA ARG A 170 39.90 24.12 2.46
C ARG A 170 39.97 25.35 3.32
#